data_AF-A0A0C4YFR2-F1
#
_entry.id   AF-A0A0C4YFR2-F1
#
_cell.length_a   1.000
_cell.length_b   1.000
_cell.length_c   1.000
_cell.angle_alpha   90.00
_cell.angle_beta   90.00
_cell.angle_gamma   90.00
#
_symmetry.space_group_name_H-M   'P 1'
#
loop_
_entity.id
_entity.type
_entity.pdbx_description
1 polymer ?
#
loop_
_entity_poly.entity_id
_entity_poly.type
_entity_poly.pdbx_seq_one_letter_code
_entity_poly.pdbx_strand_id
1 'polypeptide(L)' 'MTGYGLKTVDILVELGRRKMVGGQEDMIVDVALDLAREAV' A
#
# COMPACT_ATOMS: atom_id res chain seq x y z
N MET A 1 -6.27 6.93 -13.68
CA MET A 1 -5.48 6.87 -12.44
C MET A 1 -6.44 6.66 -11.29
N THR A 2 -6.54 5.44 -10.78
CA THR A 2 -7.32 5.11 -9.57
C THR A 2 -6.37 5.18 -8.37
N GLY A 3 -6.50 6.20 -7.52
CA GLY A 3 -5.84 6.34 -6.21
C GLY A 3 -4.31 6.57 -6.21
N TYR A 4 -3.87 7.64 -5.55
CA TYR A 4 -2.48 7.96 -5.13
C TYR A 4 -1.32 7.96 -6.16
N GLY A 5 -1.55 7.58 -7.42
CA GLY A 5 -0.49 7.58 -8.46
C GLY A 5 0.56 6.47 -8.28
N LEU A 6 0.34 5.56 -7.33
CA LEU A 6 1.20 4.42 -7.06
C LEU A 6 0.86 3.25 -7.99
N LYS A 7 1.85 2.41 -8.31
CA LYS A 7 1.56 1.13 -8.98
C LYS A 7 1.02 0.16 -7.94
N THR A 8 -0.04 -0.56 -8.30
CA THR A 8 -0.63 -1.58 -7.43
C THR A 8 0.38 -2.63 -6.96
N VAL A 9 1.37 -2.96 -7.80
CA VAL A 9 2.44 -3.90 -7.44
C VAL A 9 3.28 -3.41 -6.24
N ASP A 10 3.54 -2.11 -6.13
CA ASP A 10 4.35 -1.55 -5.05
C ASP A 10 3.62 -1.72 -3.70
N ILE A 11 2.30 -1.51 -3.71
CA ILE A 11 1.42 -1.74 -2.56
C ILE A 11 1.45 -3.23 -2.16
N LEU A 12 1.28 -4.15 -3.11
CA LEU A 12 1.28 -5.59 -2.82
C LEU A 12 2.62 -6.09 -2.26
N VAL A 13 3.74 -5.56 -2.77
CA VAL A 13 5.08 -5.88 -2.26
C VAL A 13 5.23 -5.39 -0.81
N GLU A 14 4.79 -4.17 -0.51
CA GLU A 14 4.86 -3.61 0.84
C GLU A 14 3.97 -4.36 1.83
N LEU A 15 2.76 -4.76 1.43
CA LEU A 15 1.88 -5.62 2.24
C LEU A 15 2.56 -6.95 2.60
N GLY A 16 3.26 -7.56 1.64
CA GLY A 16 4.08 -8.75 1.86
C GLY A 16 5.23 -8.50 2.83
N ARG A 17 5.94 -7.37 2.70
CA ARG A 17 7.01 -6.96 3.61
C ARG A 17 6.52 -6.77 5.05
N ARG A 18 5.33 -6.19 5.23
CA ARG A 18 4.67 -5.98 6.52
C ARG A 18 4.04 -7.26 7.09
N LYS A 19 4.07 -8.39 6.36
CA LYS A 19 3.53 -9.69 6.77
C LYS A 19 2.05 -9.63 7.14
N MET A 20 1.27 -8.89 6.36
CA MET A 20 -0.16 -8.76 6.57
C MET A 20 -0.89 -10.09 6.33
N VAL A 21 -1.96 -10.32 7.08
CA VAL A 21 -2.82 -11.49 6.95
C VAL A 21 -4.20 -11.08 6.40
N GLY A 22 -4.96 -12.04 5.87
CA GLY A 22 -6.32 -11.77 5.38
C GLY A 22 -7.23 -11.22 6.48
N GLY A 23 -8.14 -10.31 6.14
CA GLY A 23 -8.98 -9.59 7.11
C GLY A 23 -8.41 -8.25 7.59
N GLN A 24 -7.29 -7.79 6.99
CA GLN A 24 -6.66 -6.49 7.27
C GLN A 24 -6.69 -5.57 6.04
N GLU A 25 -7.77 -5.63 5.26
CA GLU A 25 -7.91 -4.88 4.02
C GLU A 25 -7.97 -3.35 4.24
N ASP A 26 -8.34 -2.91 5.44
CA ASP A 26 -8.33 -1.52 5.89
C ASP A 26 -6.93 -0.89 5.85
N MET A 27 -5.91 -1.65 6.22
CA MET A 27 -4.51 -1.22 6.27
C MET A 27 -3.89 -0.99 4.88
N ILE A 28 -4.54 -1.44 3.80
CA ILE A 28 -4.09 -1.22 2.42
C ILE A 28 -4.07 0.29 2.11
N VAL A 29 -5.05 1.03 2.64
CA VAL A 29 -5.12 2.49 2.45
C VAL A 29 -3.98 3.19 3.17
N ASP A 30 -3.64 2.75 4.38
CA ASP A 30 -2.52 3.30 5.15
C ASP A 30 -1.18 3.06 4.44
N VAL A 31 -0.98 1.85 3.89
CA VAL A 31 0.21 1.52 3.10
C VAL A 31 0.32 2.39 1.86
N ALA A 32 -0.80 2.63 1.16
CA ALA A 32 -0.82 3.53 0.01
C ALA A 32 -0.49 4.98 0.40
N LEU A 33 -0.96 5.45 1.55
CA LEU A 33 -0.63 6.78 2.06
C LEU A 33 0.84 6.91 2.47
N ASP A 34 1.41 5.89 3.09
CA ASP A 34 2.83 5.85 3.47
C ASP A 34 3.72 5.92 2.23
N LEU A 35 3.48 5.03 1.25
CA LEU A 35 4.24 5.00 0.00
C LEU A 35 4.11 6.30 -0.81
N ALA A 36 2.93 6.93 -0.79
CA ALA A 36 2.72 8.22 -1.45
C ALA A 36 3.47 9.37 -0.76
N ARG A 37 3.67 9.30 0.56
CA ARG A 37 4.45 10.30 1.32
C ARG A 37 5.96 10.14 1.14
N GLU A 38 6.45 8.91 1.01
CA GLU A 38 7.89 8.64 0.77
C GLU A 38 8.35 9.04 -0.64
N ALA A 39 7.44 9.10 -1.61
CA ALA A 39 7.74 9.47 -2.99
C ALA A 39 7.88 11.01 -3.21
N VAL A 40 7.65 11.82 -2.18
CA VAL A 40 7.69 13.30 -2.20
C VAL A 40 8.87 13.79 -1.37
#